data_AF-A0AAC9NHZ2-F1
#
_entry.id   AF-A0AAC9NHZ2-F1
#
_cell.length_a   1.000
_cell.length_b   1.000
_cell.length_c   1.000
_cell.angle_alpha   90.00
_cell.angle_beta   90.00
_cell.angle_gamma   90.00
#
_symmetry.space_group_name_H-M   'P 1'
#
loop_
_entity.id
_entity.type
_entity.pdbx_description
1 polymer ?
#
loop_
_entity_poly.entity_id
_entity_poly.type
_entity_poly.pdbx_seq_one_letter_code
_entity_poly.pdbx_strand_id
1 'polypeptide(L)'
;MGFLTSSDFIRGLFILALIYLAYQDARTFRLPNRVTLPLLVFGLVFNSFDSTRLASFPDALTGAILGYTFFWLLNFLYRLIKKQNGIGMGDAKLLAALGAWLGLNALPEVILIAALSGTLGGFIWLKVQDQHHRAPFPFGPFLAFAGIIELLWPHFLQTFILINLI
;
A
#
# COMPACT_ATOMS: atom_id res chain seq x y z
N MET A 1 -23.45 20.29 7.73
CA MET A 1 -23.36 18.81 7.75
C MET A 1 -23.25 18.35 6.31
N GLY A 2 -22.06 17.97 5.85
CA GLY A 2 -21.90 17.46 4.49
C GLY A 2 -22.60 16.11 4.36
N PHE A 3 -23.47 15.95 3.37
CA PHE A 3 -24.08 14.67 3.07
C PHE A 3 -22.99 13.69 2.61
N LEU A 4 -23.01 12.45 3.09
CA LEU A 4 -22.14 11.38 2.61
C LEU A 4 -22.40 11.16 1.11
N THR A 5 -21.38 11.34 0.29
CA THR A 5 -21.46 11.07 -1.15
C THR A 5 -21.20 9.59 -1.43
N SER A 6 -21.64 9.08 -2.60
CA SER A 6 -21.37 7.69 -3.00
C SER A 6 -19.87 7.35 -3.01
N SER A 7 -19.01 8.33 -3.32
CA SER A 7 -17.55 8.19 -3.24
C SER A 7 -17.05 7.98 -1.81
N ASP A 8 -17.67 8.60 -0.80
CA ASP A 8 -17.25 8.47 0.59
C ASP A 8 -17.50 7.06 1.12
N PHE A 9 -18.61 6.44 0.73
CA PHE A 9 -18.89 5.04 1.04
C PHE A 9 -17.85 4.10 0.44
N ILE A 10 -17.44 4.35 -0.80
CA ILE A 10 -16.44 3.54 -1.50
C ILE A 10 -15.06 3.69 -0.83
N ARG A 11 -14.67 4.91 -0.47
CA ARG A 11 -13.44 5.18 0.30
C ARG A 11 -13.48 4.48 1.64
N GLY A 12 -14.61 4.53 2.35
CA GLY A 12 -14.81 3.80 3.61
C GLY A 12 -14.64 2.28 3.45
N LEU A 13 -15.24 1.69 2.41
CA LEU A 13 -15.08 0.27 2.11
C LEU A 13 -13.62 -0.09 1.78
N PHE A 14 -12.94 0.78 1.04
CA PHE A 14 -11.52 0.62 0.73
C PHE A 14 -10.65 0.63 2.00
N ILE A 15 -10.88 1.58 2.91
CA ILE A 15 -10.20 1.63 4.22
C ILE A 15 -10.46 0.34 5.02
N LEU A 16 -11.71 -0.13 5.08
CA LEU A 16 -12.05 -1.36 5.79
C LEU A 16 -11.34 -2.58 5.19
N ALA A 17 -11.24 -2.65 3.85
CA ALA A 17 -10.49 -3.70 3.17
C ALA A 17 -8.99 -3.65 3.50
N LEU A 18 -8.39 -2.45 3.56
CA LEU A 18 -6.99 -2.26 3.96
C LEU A 18 -6.75 -2.69 5.41
N ILE A 19 -7.65 -2.31 6.34
CA ILE A 19 -7.57 -2.73 7.75
C ILE A 19 -7.68 -4.26 7.86
N TYR A 20 -8.60 -4.88 7.12
CA TYR A 20 -8.74 -6.34 7.10
C TYR A 20 -7.47 -7.03 6.57
N LEU A 21 -6.88 -6.52 5.48
CA LEU A 21 -5.64 -7.04 4.93
C LEU A 21 -4.47 -6.86 5.89
N ALA A 22 -4.36 -5.72 6.55
CA ALA A 22 -3.37 -5.46 7.60
C ALA A 22 -3.50 -6.45 8.76
N TYR A 23 -4.73 -6.69 9.24
CA TYR A 23 -4.98 -7.66 10.30
C TYR A 23 -4.59 -9.09 9.89
N GLN A 24 -4.94 -9.51 8.67
CA GLN A 24 -4.57 -10.83 8.16
C GLN A 24 -3.06 -10.99 8.00
N ASP A 25 -2.36 -9.97 7.52
CA ASP A 25 -0.91 -10.01 7.38
C ASP A 25 -0.20 -10.05 8.74
N ALA A 26 -0.63 -9.23 9.70
CA ALA A 26 -0.09 -9.24 11.06
C ALA A 26 -0.27 -10.59 11.78
N ARG A 27 -1.35 -11.33 11.46
CA ARG A 27 -1.64 -12.64 12.09
C ARG A 27 -1.00 -13.82 11.36
N THR A 28 -1.00 -13.80 10.04
CA THR A 28 -0.68 -15.00 9.21
C THR A 28 0.51 -14.81 8.29
N PHE A 29 1.10 -13.60 8.22
CA PHE A 29 2.17 -13.22 7.28
C PHE A 29 1.80 -13.48 5.81
N ARG A 30 0.50 -13.46 5.51
CA ARG A 30 -0.03 -13.76 4.18
C ARG A 30 -1.20 -12.84 3.86
N LEU A 31 -1.13 -12.23 2.69
CA LEU A 31 -2.22 -11.44 2.12
C LEU A 31 -3.11 -12.33 1.23
N PRO A 32 -4.41 -12.50 1.56
CA PRO A 32 -5.29 -13.40 0.83
C PRO A 32 -5.64 -12.85 -0.55
N ASN A 33 -5.24 -13.57 -1.61
CA ASN A 33 -5.55 -13.22 -3.00
C ASN A 33 -7.05 -12.98 -3.25
N ARG A 34 -7.92 -13.67 -2.49
CA ARG A 34 -9.39 -13.52 -2.56
C ARG A 34 -9.88 -12.13 -2.18
N VAL A 35 -9.06 -11.31 -1.52
CA VAL A 35 -9.37 -9.92 -1.19
C VAL A 35 -8.47 -8.97 -1.97
N THR A 36 -7.17 -9.23 -2.05
CA THR A 36 -6.22 -8.33 -2.71
C THR A 36 -6.46 -8.18 -4.22
N LEU A 37 -6.80 -9.26 -4.93
CA LEU A 37 -7.04 -9.20 -6.38
C LEU A 37 -8.37 -8.50 -6.71
N PRO A 38 -9.51 -8.82 -6.04
CA PRO A 38 -10.71 -8.02 -6.23
C PRO A 38 -10.50 -6.55 -5.89
N LEU A 39 -9.72 -6.24 -4.85
CA LEU A 39 -9.42 -4.85 -4.50
C LEU A 39 -8.71 -4.13 -5.64
N LEU A 40 -7.72 -4.74 -6.27
CA LEU A 40 -7.04 -4.19 -7.45
C LEU A 40 -8.03 -3.94 -8.59
N VAL A 41 -8.84 -4.95 -8.94
CA VAL A 41 -9.81 -4.84 -10.04
C VAL A 41 -10.84 -3.76 -9.76
N PHE A 42 -11.36 -3.68 -8.53
CA PHE A 42 -12.30 -2.64 -8.13
C PHE A 42 -11.68 -1.24 -8.21
N GLY A 43 -10.39 -1.08 -7.88
CA GLY A 43 -9.70 0.21 -8.04
C GLY A 43 -9.64 0.67 -9.49
N LEU A 44 -9.27 -0.23 -10.40
CA LEU A 44 -9.23 0.07 -11.84
C LEU A 44 -10.63 0.38 -12.40
N VAL A 45 -11.63 -0.41 -12.03
CA VAL A 45 -13.03 -0.19 -12.43
C VAL A 45 -13.54 1.14 -11.87
N PHE A 46 -13.25 1.44 -10.60
CA PHE A 46 -13.66 2.67 -9.96
C PHE A 46 -13.05 3.91 -10.65
N ASN A 47 -11.75 3.88 -10.96
CA ASN A 47 -11.07 4.96 -11.67
C ASN A 47 -11.40 5.05 -13.17
N SER A 48 -12.16 4.09 -13.71
CA SER A 48 -12.72 4.20 -15.07
C SER A 48 -13.97 5.10 -15.15
N PHE A 49 -14.61 5.41 -14.01
CA PHE A 49 -15.77 6.29 -13.95
C PHE A 49 -15.34 7.74 -13.66
N ASP A 50 -15.52 8.63 -14.63
CA ASP A 50 -14.98 10.00 -14.58
C ASP A 50 -15.52 10.86 -13.42
N SER A 51 -16.77 10.66 -12.99
CA SER A 51 -17.42 11.53 -12.00
C SER A 51 -16.95 11.31 -10.56
N THR A 52 -16.35 10.16 -10.25
CA THR A 52 -15.95 9.80 -8.87
C THR A 52 -14.50 9.34 -8.75
N ARG A 53 -13.71 9.43 -9.82
CA ARG A 53 -12.34 8.92 -9.87
C ARG A 53 -11.42 9.57 -8.81
N LEU A 54 -10.51 8.76 -8.25
CA LEU A 54 -9.41 9.23 -7.39
C LEU A 54 -8.16 9.57 -8.21
N ALA A 55 -7.93 8.82 -9.29
CA ALA A 55 -6.84 9.02 -10.22
C ALA A 55 -7.33 8.87 -11.66
N SER A 56 -6.57 9.38 -12.63
CA SER A 56 -6.87 9.10 -14.03
C SER A 56 -6.73 7.59 -14.30
N PHE A 57 -7.55 7.03 -15.19
CA PHE A 57 -7.44 5.60 -15.52
C PHE A 57 -6.03 5.18 -16.01
N PRO A 58 -5.34 5.95 -16.88
CA PRO A 58 -3.95 5.66 -17.24
C PRO A 58 -3.00 5.65 -16.02
N ASP A 59 -3.15 6.59 -15.10
CA ASP A 59 -2.32 6.65 -13.88
C ASP A 59 -2.63 5.49 -12.92
N ALA A 60 -3.89 5.08 -12.82
CA ALA A 60 -4.31 3.93 -12.03
C ALA A 60 -3.76 2.62 -12.59
N LEU A 61 -3.84 2.44 -13.91
CA LEU A 61 -3.31 1.25 -14.58
C LEU A 61 -1.79 1.18 -14.50
N THR A 62 -1.10 2.28 -14.80
CA THR A 62 0.36 2.35 -14.69
C THR A 62 0.82 2.21 -13.23
N GLY A 63 0.10 2.81 -12.28
CA GLY A 63 0.31 2.62 -10.85
C GLY A 63 0.18 1.15 -10.46
N ALA A 64 -0.86 0.43 -10.89
CA ALA A 64 -1.01 -0.98 -10.59
C ALA A 64 0.16 -1.84 -11.13
N ILE A 65 0.56 -1.61 -12.38
CA ILE A 65 1.64 -2.35 -13.05
C ILE A 65 2.98 -2.04 -12.36
N LEU A 66 3.31 -0.75 -12.18
CA LEU A 66 4.58 -0.34 -11.60
C LEU A 66 4.66 -0.69 -10.11
N GLY A 67 3.56 -0.59 -9.37
CA GLY A 67 3.48 -1.02 -7.97
C GLY A 67 3.84 -2.49 -7.81
N TYR A 68 3.23 -3.38 -8.60
CA TYR A 68 3.59 -4.81 -8.57
C TYR A 68 5.05 -5.04 -8.99
N THR A 69 5.43 -4.45 -10.11
CA THR A 69 6.73 -4.68 -10.75
C THR A 69 7.88 -4.20 -9.86
N PHE A 70 7.70 -3.09 -9.15
CA PHE A 70 8.71 -2.52 -8.26
C PHE A 70 9.09 -3.51 -7.14
N PHE A 71 8.12 -4.01 -6.38
CA PHE A 71 8.41 -4.98 -5.30
C PHE A 71 8.84 -6.34 -5.85
N TRP A 72 8.31 -6.75 -6.99
CA TRP A 72 8.78 -7.96 -7.66
C TRP A 72 10.25 -7.85 -8.07
N LEU A 73 10.66 -6.72 -8.66
CA LEU A 73 12.04 -6.46 -9.08
C LEU A 73 12.98 -6.36 -7.87
N LEU A 74 12.58 -5.66 -6.81
CA LEU A 74 13.34 -5.63 -5.55
C LEU A 74 13.56 -7.03 -4.99
N ASN A 75 12.51 -7.86 -4.94
CA ASN A 75 12.66 -9.24 -4.49
C ASN A 75 13.54 -10.06 -5.44
N PHE A 76 13.42 -9.87 -6.75
CA PHE A 76 14.25 -10.56 -7.74
C PHE A 76 15.74 -10.23 -7.55
N LEU A 77 16.10 -8.95 -7.42
CA LEU A 77 17.47 -8.50 -7.15
C LEU A 77 17.97 -9.04 -5.80
N TYR A 78 17.13 -8.98 -4.77
CA TYR A 78 17.48 -9.53 -3.45
C TYR A 78 17.75 -11.04 -3.52
N ARG A 79 16.90 -11.80 -4.25
CA ARG A 79 17.08 -13.23 -4.46
C ARG A 79 18.37 -13.56 -5.20
N LEU A 80 18.77 -12.76 -6.19
CA LEU A 80 20.03 -12.96 -6.90
C LEU A 80 21.23 -12.87 -5.96
N ILE A 81 21.22 -11.91 -5.03
CA ILE A 81 22.34 -11.66 -4.11
C ILE A 81 22.33 -12.63 -2.92
N LYS A 82 21.16 -12.83 -2.30
CA LYS A 82 21.02 -13.55 -1.02
C LYS A 82 20.52 -14.99 -1.16
N LYS A 83 20.11 -15.42 -2.36
CA LYS A 83 19.49 -16.73 -2.63
C LYS A 83 18.25 -17.04 -1.77
N GLN A 84 17.62 -16.00 -1.23
CA GLN A 84 16.46 -16.07 -0.33
C GLN A 84 15.44 -15.02 -0.76
N ASN A 85 14.17 -15.25 -0.44
CA ASN A 85 13.12 -14.25 -0.69
C ASN A 85 13.18 -13.19 0.42
N GLY A 86 13.30 -11.92 0.03
CA GLY A 86 13.40 -10.80 0.96
C GLY A 86 12.07 -10.06 1.15
N ILE A 87 11.22 -10.05 0.13
CA ILE A 87 9.95 -9.31 0.12
C ILE A 87 8.80 -10.27 -0.20
N GLY A 88 7.68 -10.11 0.52
CA GLY A 88 6.47 -10.88 0.30
C GLY A 88 5.81 -10.52 -1.03
N MET A 89 5.48 -11.54 -1.84
CA MET A 89 4.67 -11.31 -3.06
C MET A 89 3.23 -10.89 -2.75
N GLY A 90 2.79 -11.05 -1.49
CA GLY A 90 1.55 -10.44 -1.01
C GLY A 90 1.65 -8.91 -1.03
N ASP A 91 2.75 -8.36 -0.50
CA ASP A 91 2.99 -6.92 -0.42
C ASP A 91 3.03 -6.29 -1.81
N ALA A 92 3.66 -6.97 -2.77
CA ALA A 92 3.67 -6.53 -4.17
C ALA A 92 2.24 -6.40 -4.75
N LYS A 93 1.33 -7.33 -4.42
CA LYS A 93 -0.06 -7.28 -4.86
C LYS A 93 -0.85 -6.18 -4.14
N LEU A 94 -0.57 -5.97 -2.86
CA LEU A 94 -1.20 -4.88 -2.10
C LEU A 94 -0.76 -3.52 -2.65
N LEU A 95 0.52 -3.34 -2.96
CA LEU A 95 1.03 -2.13 -3.57
C LEU A 95 0.44 -1.90 -4.97
N ALA A 96 0.24 -2.96 -5.75
CA ALA A 96 -0.47 -2.90 -7.02
C ALA A 96 -1.94 -2.47 -6.85
N ALA A 97 -2.64 -3.00 -5.83
CA ALA A 97 -3.98 -2.57 -5.50
C ALA A 97 -3.99 -1.09 -5.08
N LEU A 98 -3.06 -0.66 -4.21
CA LEU A 98 -2.92 0.74 -3.83
C LEU A 98 -2.69 1.65 -5.06
N GLY A 99 -1.83 1.24 -6.00
CA GLY A 99 -1.61 1.95 -7.26
C GLY A 99 -2.85 2.01 -8.15
N ALA A 100 -3.67 0.94 -8.17
CA ALA A 100 -4.93 0.92 -8.90
C ALA A 100 -5.97 1.91 -8.34
N TRP A 101 -5.94 2.17 -7.03
CA TRP A 101 -6.87 3.09 -6.37
C TRP A 101 -6.37 4.54 -6.37
N LEU A 102 -5.12 4.75 -5.97
CA LEU A 102 -4.54 6.06 -5.70
C LEU A 102 -3.77 6.63 -6.89
N GLY A 103 -3.44 5.80 -7.88
CA GLY A 103 -2.66 6.20 -9.05
C GLY A 103 -1.15 6.16 -8.83
N LEU A 104 -0.40 6.37 -9.91
CA LEU A 104 1.06 6.32 -9.92
C LEU A 104 1.71 7.38 -9.01
N ASN A 105 1.21 8.61 -9.03
CA ASN A 105 1.80 9.73 -8.30
C ASN A 105 1.82 9.52 -6.77
N ALA A 106 0.88 8.73 -6.28
CA ALA A 106 0.72 8.42 -4.86
C ALA A 106 1.70 7.33 -4.38
N LEU A 107 2.17 6.46 -5.29
CA LEU A 107 3.01 5.30 -4.92
C LEU A 107 4.34 5.67 -4.24
N PRO A 108 5.11 6.66 -4.71
CA PRO A 108 6.36 7.04 -4.03
C PRO A 108 6.13 7.42 -2.57
N GLU A 109 5.07 8.17 -2.29
CA GLU A 109 4.70 8.61 -0.94
C GLU A 109 4.26 7.42 -0.08
N VAL A 110 3.39 6.57 -0.60
CA VAL A 110 2.95 5.34 0.07
C VAL A 110 4.14 4.44 0.43
N ILE A 111 5.08 4.23 -0.50
CA ILE A 111 6.28 3.42 -0.28
C ILE A 111 7.16 4.05 0.80
N LEU A 112 7.35 5.37 0.77
CA LEU A 112 8.18 6.08 1.72
C LEU A 112 7.60 6.02 3.14
N ILE A 113 6.31 6.33 3.29
CA ILE A 113 5.61 6.27 4.58
C ILE A 113 5.62 4.83 5.11
N ALA A 114 5.35 3.84 4.26
CA ALA A 114 5.39 2.42 4.65
C ALA A 114 6.80 1.98 5.06
N ALA A 115 7.85 2.41 4.34
CA ALA A 115 9.23 2.08 4.67
C ALA A 115 9.69 2.71 5.99
N LEU A 116 9.37 3.97 6.23
CA LEU A 116 9.72 4.66 7.48
C LEU A 116 8.99 4.05 8.67
N SER A 117 7.66 3.93 8.58
CA SER A 117 6.83 3.34 9.64
C SER A 117 7.17 1.86 9.86
N GLY A 118 7.41 1.11 8.78
CA GLY A 118 7.81 -0.30 8.83
C GLY A 118 9.20 -0.52 9.39
N THR A 119 10.15 0.38 9.16
CA THR A 119 11.49 0.29 9.78
C THR A 119 11.40 0.49 11.29
N LEU A 120 10.66 1.51 11.74
CA LEU A 120 10.43 1.74 13.18
C LEU A 120 9.65 0.59 13.81
N GLY A 121 8.56 0.17 13.17
CA GLY A 121 7.73 -0.95 13.62
C GLY A 121 8.49 -2.28 13.64
N GLY A 122 9.34 -2.53 12.65
CA GLY A 122 10.20 -3.71 12.56
C GLY A 122 11.25 -3.75 13.66
N PHE A 123 11.86 -2.60 13.97
CA PHE A 123 12.79 -2.51 15.09
C PHE A 123 12.11 -2.82 16.43
N ILE A 124 10.92 -2.26 16.67
CA ILE A 124 10.12 -2.54 17.88
C ILE A 124 9.70 -4.02 17.92
N TRP A 125 9.23 -4.57 16.79
CA TRP A 125 8.79 -5.96 16.68
C TRP A 125 9.91 -6.94 17.02
N LEU A 126 11.09 -6.77 16.44
CA LEU A 126 12.26 -7.61 16.72
C LEU A 126 12.65 -7.57 18.20
N LYS A 127 12.60 -6.38 18.82
CA LYS A 127 12.92 -6.20 20.24
C LYS A 127 11.90 -6.86 21.17
N VAL A 128 10.60 -6.80 20.83
CA VAL A 128 9.52 -7.38 21.65
C VAL A 128 9.48 -8.90 21.54
N GLN A 129 9.75 -9.45 20.36
CA GLN A 129 9.68 -10.89 20.10
C GLN A 129 10.93 -11.67 20.53
N ASP A 130 12.00 -10.99 20.94
CA ASP A 130 13.33 -11.57 21.23
C ASP A 130 13.82 -12.52 20.12
N GLN A 131 13.43 -12.21 18.88
CA GLN A 131 13.77 -13.02 17.73
C GLN A 131 15.06 -12.50 17.08
N HIS A 132 15.86 -13.42 16.57
CA HIS A 132 17.04 -13.08 15.77
C HIS A 132 16.66 -12.15 14.61
N HIS A 133 17.61 -11.30 14.17
CA HIS A 133 17.48 -10.31 13.08
C HIS A 133 17.01 -10.84 11.71
N ARG A 134 16.66 -12.13 11.59
CA ARG A 134 16.19 -12.82 10.38
C ARG A 134 14.74 -13.28 10.47
N ALA A 135 14.02 -12.94 11.54
CA ALA A 135 12.61 -13.27 11.67
C ALA A 135 11.78 -12.56 10.59
N PRO A 136 10.78 -13.25 10.00
CA PRO A 136 9.86 -12.61 9.07
C PRO A 136 9.06 -11.54 9.80
N PHE A 137 8.87 -10.40 9.15
CA PHE A 137 8.14 -9.24 9.65
C PHE A 137 6.99 -8.92 8.69
N PRO A 138 5.75 -8.70 9.17
CA PRO A 138 4.62 -8.41 8.30
C PRO A 138 4.67 -6.94 7.86
N PHE A 139 4.97 -6.69 6.58
CA PHE A 139 5.07 -5.34 6.02
C PHE A 139 3.72 -4.80 5.54
N GLY A 140 2.75 -5.68 5.26
CA GLY A 140 1.41 -5.33 4.80
C GLY A 140 0.66 -4.31 5.66
N PRO A 141 0.72 -4.34 7.01
CA PRO A 141 0.10 -3.34 7.86
C PRO A 141 0.61 -1.92 7.61
N PHE A 142 1.91 -1.76 7.31
CA PHE A 142 2.53 -0.47 7.07
C PHE A 142 2.17 0.07 5.68
N LEU A 143 2.05 -0.80 4.68
CA LEU A 143 1.48 -0.44 3.38
C LEU A 143 0.02 0.01 3.49
N ALA A 144 -0.79 -0.74 4.24
CA ALA A 144 -2.19 -0.40 4.47
C ALA A 144 -2.31 0.95 5.20
N PHE A 145 -1.50 1.18 6.22
CA PHE A 145 -1.43 2.44 6.95
C PHE A 145 -1.06 3.62 6.03
N ALA A 146 0.01 3.47 5.25
CA ALA A 146 0.43 4.48 4.29
C ALA A 146 -0.65 4.77 3.23
N GLY A 147 -1.31 3.72 2.72
CA GLY A 147 -2.43 3.86 1.79
C GLY A 147 -3.63 4.59 2.37
N ILE A 148 -3.95 4.38 3.65
CA ILE A 148 -5.03 5.11 4.34
C ILE A 148 -4.64 6.59 4.52
N ILE A 149 -3.39 6.88 4.90
CA ILE A 149 -2.92 8.28 5.00
C ILE A 149 -3.08 8.98 3.66
N GLU A 150 -2.55 8.38 2.59
CA GLU A 150 -2.59 8.96 1.24
C GLU A 150 -4.02 9.15 0.73
N LEU A 151 -4.95 8.26 1.09
CA LEU A 151 -6.36 8.39 0.73
C LEU A 151 -7.03 9.58 1.44
N LEU A 152 -6.70 9.80 2.71
CA LEU A 152 -7.32 10.84 3.55
C LEU A 152 -6.68 12.21 3.35
N TRP A 153 -5.36 12.25 3.13
CA TRP A 153 -4.56 13.44 2.82
C TRP A 153 -3.69 13.16 1.59
N PRO A 154 -4.24 13.25 0.37
CA PRO A 154 -3.47 13.06 -0.84
C PRO A 154 -2.30 14.04 -0.93
N HIS A 155 -1.11 13.55 -1.32
CA HIS A 155 0.11 14.36 -1.43
C HIS A 155 0.50 15.03 -0.10
N PHE A 156 0.33 14.32 1.02
CA PHE A 156 0.58 14.86 2.37
C PHE A 156 2.03 15.32 2.53
N LEU A 157 3.00 14.50 2.14
CA LEU A 157 4.42 14.80 2.24
C LEU A 157 4.82 15.93 1.30
N GLN A 158 4.31 15.94 0.08
CA GLN A 158 4.60 17.04 -0.85
C GLN A 158 4.09 18.37 -0.30
N THR A 159 2.86 18.38 0.20
CA THR A 159 2.25 19.57 0.82
C THR A 159 3.03 20.01 2.04
N PHE A 160 3.40 19.07 2.92
CA PHE A 160 4.17 19.36 4.13
C PHE A 160 5.56 19.93 3.80
N ILE A 161 6.27 19.34 2.85
CA ILE A 161 7.60 19.82 2.42
C ILE A 161 7.48 21.24 1.83
N LEU A 162 6.51 21.47 0.94
CA LEU A 162 6.32 22.77 0.30
C LEU A 162 5.97 23.87 1.29
N ILE A 163 5.13 23.61 2.28
CA ILE A 163 4.77 24.60 3.32
C ILE A 163 5.97 24.99 4.19
N ASN A 164 6.90 24.06 4.45
CA ASN A 164 8.06 24.34 5.31
C ASN A 164 9.28 24.89 4.54
N LEU A 165 9.21 24.97 3.21
CA LEU A 165 10.27 25.52 2.35
C LEU A 165 10.04 26.96 1.91
N ILE A 166 8.86 27.53 2.22
CA ILE A 166 8.44 28.91 1.94
C ILE A 166 8.38 29.67 3.26
#